data_AF-A0A6G1GK97-F1
#
_entry.id   AF-A0A6G1GK97-F1
#
_cell.length_a   1.000
_cell.length_b   1.000
_cell.length_c   1.000
_cell.angle_alpha   90.00
_cell.angle_beta   90.00
_cell.angle_gamma   90.00
#
_symmetry.space_group_name_H-M   'P 1'
#
loop_
_entity.id
_entity.type
_entity.pdbx_description
1 polymer ?
#
loop_
_entity_poly.entity_id
_entity_poly.type
_entity_poly.pdbx_seq_one_letter_code
_entity_poly.pdbx_strand_id
1 'polypeptide(L)'
;MDALLLHYEQQKKQYSRPGQTDTRMLRSIDMGWFILDKYYNLSDEAPVYTAAVLLDPRKRSAYIRQNWPEAWYEPALVRSNTIWKEYYDTASTEELDNISMVTTPNVMDSLAQLMMATEVKSIHKPKRDDFTVFVMTDPMSIEDLTPLQWWCHPNQ
;
A
#
# COMPACT_ATOMS: atom_id res chain seq x y z
N MET A 1 3.26 3.62 3.05
CA MET A 1 4.47 3.28 3.82
C MET A 1 5.69 3.35 2.89
N ASP A 2 5.65 2.70 1.73
CA ASP A 2 6.79 2.62 0.79
C ASP A 2 7.28 3.98 0.26
N ALA A 3 6.37 4.92 0.03
CA ALA A 3 6.70 6.28 -0.39
C ALA A 3 7.61 7.03 0.61
N LEU A 4 7.49 6.73 1.92
CA LEU A 4 8.36 7.29 2.94
C LEU A 4 9.76 6.69 2.89
N LEU A 5 9.88 5.38 2.67
CA LEU A 5 11.18 4.72 2.47
C LEU A 5 11.89 5.33 1.27
N LEU A 6 11.20 5.42 0.13
CA LEU A 6 11.73 6.04 -1.08
C LEU A 6 12.20 7.47 -0.82
N HIS A 7 11.41 8.27 -0.11
CA HIS A 7 11.80 9.62 0.26
C HIS A 7 13.06 9.64 1.12
N TYR A 8 13.15 8.83 2.18
CA TYR A 8 14.32 8.79 3.03
C TYR A 8 15.58 8.31 2.29
N GLU A 9 15.46 7.35 1.36
CA GLU A 9 16.58 6.95 0.50
C GLU A 9 17.08 8.11 -0.37
N GLN A 10 16.16 8.85 -0.98
CA GLN A 10 16.48 10.01 -1.81
C GLN A 10 17.15 11.11 -0.98
N GLN A 11 16.61 11.42 0.20
CA GLN A 11 17.19 12.41 1.11
C GLN A 11 18.57 11.99 1.60
N LYS A 12 18.76 10.71 1.96
CA LYS A 12 20.06 10.17 2.37
C LYS A 12 21.11 10.34 1.26
N LYS A 13 20.74 10.06 0.00
CA LYS A 13 21.62 10.29 -1.18
C LYS A 13 21.94 11.77 -1.38
N GLN A 14 21.00 12.69 -1.09
CA GLN A 14 21.22 14.13 -1.24
C GLN A 14 22.17 14.67 -0.16
N TYR A 15 21.93 14.36 1.11
CA TYR A 15 22.73 14.86 2.23
C TYR A 15 24.06 14.11 2.43
N SER A 16 24.27 12.97 1.76
CA SER A 16 25.55 12.24 1.77
C SER A 16 26.51 12.69 0.67
N ARG A 17 26.18 13.70 -0.14
CA ARG A 17 27.04 14.18 -1.23
C ARG A 17 28.34 14.79 -0.68
N PRO A 18 29.51 14.46 -1.28
CA PRO A 18 30.79 15.01 -0.85
C PRO A 18 30.81 16.53 -1.06
N GLY A 19 31.03 17.30 0.00
CA GLY A 19 31.09 18.77 -0.01
C GLY A 19 29.91 19.50 0.64
N GLN A 20 28.79 18.82 0.91
CA GLN A 20 27.62 19.37 1.64
C GLN A 20 27.03 18.32 2.60
N THR A 21 27.89 17.62 3.33
CA THR A 21 27.46 16.57 4.25
C THR A 21 26.89 17.17 5.53
N ASP A 22 25.56 17.24 5.63
CA ASP A 22 24.89 17.66 6.86
C ASP A 22 24.66 16.45 7.79
N THR A 23 25.56 16.30 8.77
CA THR A 23 25.54 15.22 9.74
C THR A 23 24.27 15.19 10.60
N ARG A 24 23.65 16.36 10.84
CA ARG A 24 22.41 16.45 11.63
C ARG A 24 21.24 15.83 10.87
N MET A 25 21.11 16.16 9.58
CA MET A 25 20.05 15.62 8.72
C MET A 25 20.22 14.12 8.50
N LEU A 26 21.45 13.65 8.27
CA LEU A 26 21.72 12.21 8.16
C LEU A 26 21.32 11.45 9.42
N ARG A 27 21.66 11.98 10.60
CA ARG A 27 21.28 11.35 11.87
C ARG A 27 19.76 11.32 12.09
N SER A 28 19.04 12.37 11.69
CA SER A 28 17.57 12.36 11.77
C SER A 28 16.94 11.38 10.78
N ILE A 29 17.53 11.23 9.59
CA ILE A 29 17.10 10.25 8.59
C ILE A 29 17.31 8.83 9.12
N ASP A 30 18.48 8.54 9.68
CA ASP A 30 18.78 7.22 10.25
C ASP A 30 17.85 6.88 11.43
N MET A 31 17.49 7.87 12.26
CA MET A 31 16.49 7.68 13.32
C MET A 31 15.09 7.41 12.74
N GLY A 32 14.69 8.11 11.69
CA GLY A 32 13.43 7.86 10.98
C GLY A 32 13.38 6.45 10.39
N TRP A 33 14.49 6.00 9.79
CA TRP A 33 14.66 4.63 9.30
C TRP A 33 14.51 3.59 10.40
N PHE A 34 15.11 3.81 11.58
CA PHE A 34 14.99 2.88 12.70
C PHE A 34 13.53 2.69 13.16
N ILE A 35 12.76 3.78 13.20
CA ILE A 35 11.34 3.73 13.56
C ILE A 35 10.55 3.02 12.46
N LEU A 36 10.81 3.33 11.18
CA LEU A 36 10.15 2.66 10.07
C LEU A 36 10.43 1.15 10.09
N ASP A 37 11.69 0.74 10.23
CA ASP A 37 12.10 -0.66 10.32
C ASP A 37 11.33 -1.42 11.41
N LYS A 38 11.18 -0.82 12.59
CA LYS A 38 10.34 -1.37 13.67
C LYS A 38 8.90 -1.62 13.23
N TYR A 39 8.26 -0.66 12.57
CA TYR A 39 6.86 -0.80 12.15
C TYR A 39 6.70 -1.69 10.91
N TYR A 40 7.70 -1.79 10.04
CA TYR A 40 7.71 -2.74 8.93
C TYR A 40 7.81 -4.18 9.44
N ASN A 41 8.70 -4.45 10.40
CA ASN A 41 8.80 -5.77 11.03
C ASN A 41 7.48 -6.19 11.70
N LEU A 42 6.77 -5.25 12.32
CA LEU A 42 5.42 -5.51 12.87
C LEU A 42 4.35 -5.67 11.78
N SER A 43 4.50 -5.00 10.64
CA SER A 43 3.58 -5.18 9.50
C SER A 43 3.76 -6.51 8.78
N ASP A 44 4.95 -7.12 8.87
CA ASP A 44 5.14 -8.50 8.43
C ASP A 44 4.35 -9.47 9.32
N GLU A 45 4.16 -9.18 10.61
CA GLU A 45 3.34 -10.01 11.51
C GLU A 45 1.84 -9.95 11.19
N ALA A 46 1.35 -8.81 10.69
CA ALA A 46 -0.04 -8.60 10.34
C ALA A 46 -0.20 -8.33 8.83
N PRO A 47 -0.64 -9.32 8.02
CA PRO A 47 -0.83 -9.18 6.55
C PRO A 47 -1.89 -8.14 6.12
N VAL A 48 -2.33 -7.27 7.02
CA VAL A 48 -3.27 -6.18 6.79
C VAL A 48 -2.71 -5.19 5.78
N TYR A 49 -1.41 -4.86 5.84
CA TYR A 49 -0.80 -3.93 4.88
C TYR A 49 -0.77 -4.51 3.47
N THR A 50 -0.31 -5.77 3.33
CA THR A 50 -0.30 -6.48 2.04
C THR A 50 -1.71 -6.61 1.48
N ALA A 51 -2.69 -7.01 2.31
CA ALA A 51 -4.08 -7.13 1.89
C ALA A 51 -4.64 -5.79 1.42
N ALA A 52 -4.38 -4.68 2.13
CA ALA A 52 -4.83 -3.35 1.75
C ALA A 52 -4.26 -2.90 0.39
N VAL A 53 -2.98 -3.18 0.11
CA VAL A 53 -2.36 -2.88 -1.19
C VAL A 53 -2.99 -3.72 -2.31
N LEU A 54 -3.28 -5.00 -2.03
CA LEU A 54 -3.88 -5.91 -3.00
C LEU A 54 -5.35 -5.60 -3.30
N LEU A 55 -6.09 -5.13 -2.29
CA LEU A 55 -7.49 -4.69 -2.40
C LEU A 55 -7.64 -3.32 -3.07
N ASP A 56 -6.57 -2.54 -3.19
CA ASP A 56 -6.59 -1.28 -3.91
C ASP A 56 -6.63 -1.56 -5.44
N PRO A 57 -7.72 -1.22 -6.14
CA PRO A 57 -7.88 -1.52 -7.55
C PRO A 57 -6.79 -0.92 -8.43
N ARG A 58 -6.16 0.19 -8.00
CA ARG A 58 -5.08 0.88 -8.74
C ARG A 58 -3.72 0.20 -8.60
N LYS A 59 -3.55 -0.70 -7.63
CA LYS A 59 -2.25 -1.26 -7.25
C LYS A 59 -2.18 -2.76 -7.49
N ARG A 60 -3.09 -3.51 -6.86
CA ARG A 60 -3.20 -4.98 -6.96
C ARG A 60 -1.82 -5.69 -6.86
N SER A 61 -1.68 -6.86 -7.48
CA SER A 61 -0.41 -7.60 -7.52
C SER A 61 0.71 -6.86 -8.28
N ALA A 62 0.36 -5.98 -9.21
CA ALA A 62 1.34 -5.23 -10.00
C ALA A 62 2.18 -4.26 -9.15
N TYR A 63 1.60 -3.66 -8.11
CA TYR A 63 2.33 -2.78 -7.20
C TYR A 63 3.43 -3.51 -6.45
N ILE A 64 3.11 -4.70 -5.92
CA ILE A 64 4.08 -5.54 -5.23
C ILE A 64 5.20 -5.93 -6.20
N ARG A 65 4.85 -6.33 -7.43
CA ARG A 65 5.83 -6.69 -8.46
C ARG A 65 6.74 -5.54 -8.91
N GLN A 66 6.28 -4.30 -8.79
CA GLN A 66 7.03 -3.13 -9.23
C GLN A 66 7.89 -2.53 -8.13
N ASN A 67 7.38 -2.49 -6.89
CA ASN A 67 8.00 -1.75 -5.80
C ASN A 67 8.72 -2.63 -4.79
N TRP A 68 8.44 -3.93 -4.73
CA TRP A 68 9.00 -4.84 -3.72
C TRP A 68 10.04 -5.77 -4.33
N PRO A 69 10.93 -6.36 -3.52
CA PRO A 69 11.84 -7.41 -4.00
C PRO A 69 11.09 -8.71 -4.31
N GLU A 70 11.58 -9.46 -5.30
CA GLU A 70 10.94 -10.69 -5.80
C GLU A 70 10.73 -11.77 -4.74
N ALA A 71 11.63 -11.84 -3.75
CA ALA A 71 11.51 -12.76 -2.62
C ALA A 71 10.24 -12.53 -1.77
N TRP A 72 9.64 -11.34 -1.84
CA TRP A 72 8.47 -10.97 -1.03
C TRP A 72 7.14 -11.16 -1.74
N TYR A 73 7.14 -11.50 -3.03
CA TYR A 73 5.92 -11.61 -3.82
C TYR A 73 5.02 -12.76 -3.35
N GLU A 74 5.57 -13.97 -3.34
CA GLU A 74 4.83 -15.17 -2.95
C GLU A 74 4.40 -15.15 -1.47
N PRO A 75 5.27 -14.80 -0.50
CA PRO A 75 4.85 -14.70 0.90
C PRO A 75 3.70 -13.70 1.11
N ALA A 76 3.74 -12.54 0.44
CA ALA A 76 2.71 -11.51 0.58
C ALA A 76 1.35 -11.97 0.03
N LEU A 77 1.34 -12.63 -1.13
CA LEU A 77 0.13 -13.17 -1.74
C LEU A 77 -0.47 -14.30 -0.91
N VAL A 78 0.37 -15.24 -0.47
CA VAL A 78 -0.07 -16.37 0.36
C VAL A 78 -0.67 -15.87 1.66
N ARG A 79 0.03 -15.00 2.39
CA ARG A 79 -0.45 -14.45 3.67
C ARG A 79 -1.77 -13.68 3.53
N SER A 80 -1.90 -12.88 2.47
CA SER A 80 -3.15 -12.14 2.22
C SER A 80 -4.31 -13.08 1.88
N ASN A 81 -4.05 -14.13 1.10
CA ASN A 81 -5.05 -15.16 0.79
C ASN A 81 -5.41 -15.98 2.04
N THR A 82 -4.46 -16.24 2.94
CA THR A 82 -4.74 -16.90 4.22
C THR A 82 -5.70 -16.09 5.08
N ILE A 83 -5.49 -14.78 5.26
CA ILE A 83 -6.44 -13.91 5.96
C ILE A 83 -7.80 -13.93 5.29
N TRP A 84 -7.84 -13.79 3.96
CA TRP A 84 -9.09 -13.85 3.22
C TRP A 84 -9.86 -15.14 3.51
N LYS A 85 -9.15 -16.27 3.50
CA LYS A 85 -9.74 -17.59 3.80
C LYS A 85 -10.20 -17.75 5.24
N GLU A 86 -9.41 -17.28 6.20
CA GLU A 86 -9.70 -17.42 7.62
C GLU A 86 -10.90 -16.56 8.07
N TYR A 87 -11.04 -15.36 7.50
CA TYR A 87 -12.02 -14.38 7.99
C TYR A 87 -13.18 -14.10 7.04
N TYR A 88 -13.04 -14.41 5.74
CA TYR A 88 -14.00 -13.98 4.71
C TYR A 88 -14.49 -15.11 3.77
N ASP A 89 -13.77 -16.22 3.62
CA ASP A 89 -14.17 -17.37 2.76
C ASP A 89 -15.15 -18.33 3.47
N THR A 90 -15.45 -18.12 4.75
CA THR A 90 -16.59 -18.76 5.40
C THR A 90 -17.87 -18.02 5.01
N ALA A 91 -18.52 -18.48 3.95
CA ALA A 91 -19.86 -18.04 3.59
C ALA A 91 -20.85 -18.33 4.76
N SER A 92 -21.08 -17.34 5.62
CA SER A 92 -22.28 -17.15 6.45
C SER A 92 -22.25 -15.77 7.12
N THR A 93 -23.03 -14.86 6.54
CA THR A 93 -23.74 -13.73 7.14
C THR A 93 -23.50 -13.46 8.63
N GLU A 94 -23.00 -12.27 8.96
CA GLU A 94 -23.66 -11.33 9.87
C GLU A 94 -23.03 -9.93 9.73
N GLU A 95 -23.92 -8.95 9.73
CA GLU A 95 -23.72 -7.55 9.35
C GLU A 95 -22.62 -6.87 10.19
N LEU A 96 -21.53 -6.40 9.55
CA LEU A 96 -20.69 -5.37 10.16
C LEU A 96 -21.21 -3.99 9.77
N ASP A 97 -22.28 -3.60 10.46
CA ASP A 97 -22.73 -2.22 10.50
C ASP A 97 -21.77 -1.35 11.34
N ASN A 98 -21.48 -0.18 10.78
CA ASN A 98 -20.92 1.01 11.43
C ASN A 98 -19.45 0.99 11.89
N ILE A 99 -18.53 1.19 10.93
CA ILE A 99 -17.28 1.92 11.21
C ILE A 99 -17.51 3.39 10.87
N SER A 100 -17.73 4.21 11.90
CA SER A 100 -17.89 5.66 11.77
C SER A 100 -16.57 6.32 11.38
N MET A 101 -16.65 7.18 10.37
CA MET A 101 -15.52 7.89 9.74
C MET A 101 -14.81 8.86 10.70
N VAL A 102 -13.48 8.85 10.66
CA VAL A 102 -12.66 10.01 11.07
C VAL A 102 -12.07 10.61 9.80
N THR A 103 -12.71 11.66 9.29
CA THR A 103 -12.21 12.44 8.16
C THR A 103 -11.17 13.43 8.69
N THR A 104 -9.89 13.11 8.55
CA THR A 104 -8.84 14.11 8.79
C THR A 104 -8.74 15.05 7.58
N PRO A 105 -8.62 16.37 7.80
CA PRO A 105 -8.54 17.33 6.72
C PRO A 105 -7.28 17.13 5.88
N ASN A 106 -7.50 17.28 4.58
CA ASN A 106 -6.57 17.19 3.47
C ASN A 106 -5.41 18.17 3.62
N VAL A 107 -4.23 17.69 4.04
CA VAL A 107 -2.95 18.40 3.83
C VAL A 107 -2.29 17.75 2.62
N MET A 108 -2.74 18.17 1.45
CA MET A 108 -2.13 17.85 0.17
C MET A 108 -1.01 18.86 -0.07
N ASP A 109 0.24 18.39 -0.10
CA ASP A 109 1.21 18.92 -1.07
C ASP A 109 2.49 18.06 -1.19
N SER A 110 3.05 17.55 -0.09
CA SER A 110 4.29 16.75 -0.15
C SER A 110 4.05 15.23 -0.21
N LEU A 111 3.09 14.71 0.57
CA LEU A 111 2.79 13.28 0.61
C LEU A 111 2.17 12.79 -0.70
N ALA A 112 1.27 13.57 -1.30
CA ALA A 112 0.60 13.21 -2.55
C ALA A 112 1.60 13.07 -3.71
N GLN A 113 2.59 13.97 -3.81
CA GLN A 113 3.68 13.85 -4.79
C GLN A 113 4.51 12.58 -4.60
N LEU A 114 4.79 12.20 -3.35
CA LEU A 114 5.51 10.96 -3.08
C LEU A 114 4.68 9.71 -3.40
N MET A 115 3.35 9.78 -3.23
CA MET A 115 2.45 8.68 -3.60
C MET A 115 2.38 8.47 -5.11
N MET A 116 2.36 9.55 -5.91
CA MET A 116 2.40 9.48 -7.38
C MET A 116 3.63 8.71 -7.90
N ALA A 117 4.78 8.83 -7.22
CA ALA A 117 6.00 8.10 -7.60
C ALA A 117 5.88 6.57 -7.45
N THR A 118 4.89 6.09 -6.70
CA THR A 118 4.63 4.67 -6.46
C THR A 118 3.43 4.13 -7.25
N GLU A 119 2.81 4.94 -8.11
CA GLU A 119 1.62 4.53 -8.86
C GLU A 119 1.94 3.55 -9.99
N VAL A 120 1.02 2.60 -10.21
CA VAL A 120 1.10 1.62 -11.29
C VAL A 120 0.20 2.06 -12.45
N LYS A 121 0.69 1.92 -13.70
CA LYS A 121 -0.11 2.21 -14.89
C LYS A 121 -1.21 1.16 -15.06
N SER A 122 -2.44 1.62 -15.27
CA SER A 122 -3.65 0.78 -15.29
C SER A 122 -4.11 0.37 -16.69
N ILE A 123 -4.65 -0.85 -16.83
CA ILE A 123 -5.46 -1.29 -17.98
C ILE A 123 -6.58 -2.27 -17.50
N HIS A 124 -7.85 -1.89 -17.74
CA HIS A 124 -9.07 -2.74 -17.77
C HIS A 124 -9.75 -3.18 -16.44
N LYS A 125 -11.05 -3.56 -16.53
CA LYS A 125 -11.95 -3.95 -15.41
C LYS A 125 -12.29 -5.46 -15.44
N PRO A 126 -12.12 -6.25 -14.35
CA PRO A 126 -12.62 -7.62 -14.26
C PRO A 126 -14.08 -7.71 -13.76
N LYS A 127 -14.77 -8.78 -14.16
CA LYS A 127 -16.23 -9.00 -14.02
C LYS A 127 -16.59 -10.09 -12.97
N ARG A 128 -15.68 -10.49 -12.08
CA ARG A 128 -15.95 -11.56 -11.09
C ARG A 128 -15.34 -11.29 -9.73
N ASP A 129 -16.13 -11.56 -8.70
CA ASP A 129 -15.81 -11.50 -7.29
C ASP A 129 -15.11 -12.80 -6.84
N ASP A 130 -13.85 -12.93 -7.22
CA ASP A 130 -12.93 -13.93 -6.67
C ASP A 130 -11.66 -13.18 -6.30
N PHE A 131 -11.30 -13.17 -5.02
CA PHE A 131 -10.16 -12.44 -4.49
C PHE A 131 -8.87 -12.75 -5.25
N THR A 132 -8.66 -14.02 -5.61
CA THR A 132 -7.46 -14.44 -6.35
C THR A 132 -7.46 -13.89 -7.77
N VAL A 133 -8.62 -13.87 -8.43
CA VAL A 133 -8.81 -13.30 -9.77
C VAL A 133 -8.66 -11.78 -9.73
N PHE A 134 -9.25 -11.11 -8.73
CA PHE A 134 -9.19 -9.67 -8.57
C PHE A 134 -7.76 -9.19 -8.36
N VAL A 135 -7.01 -9.83 -7.45
CA VAL A 135 -5.63 -9.47 -7.12
C VAL A 135 -4.68 -9.70 -8.30
N MET A 136 -4.91 -10.75 -9.08
CA MET A 136 -4.07 -11.09 -10.23
C MET A 136 -4.42 -10.30 -11.50
N THR A 137 -5.57 -9.63 -11.54
CA THR A 137 -5.95 -8.79 -12.69
C THR A 137 -5.10 -7.53 -12.75
N ASP A 138 -4.86 -7.03 -13.96
CA ASP A 138 -4.16 -5.77 -14.21
C ASP A 138 -4.79 -4.59 -13.43
N PRO A 139 -4.00 -3.61 -12.98
CA PRO A 139 -4.52 -2.48 -12.21
C PRO A 139 -5.56 -1.66 -12.96
N MET A 140 -6.53 -1.10 -12.23
CA MET A 140 -7.61 -0.29 -12.77
C MET A 140 -7.48 1.18 -12.38
N SER A 141 -7.71 2.06 -13.35
CA SER A 141 -7.81 3.49 -13.12
C SER A 141 -9.19 3.74 -12.55
N ILE A 142 -9.21 4.14 -11.29
CA ILE A 142 -10.42 4.62 -10.65
C ILE A 142 -10.48 6.12 -10.96
N GLU A 143 -11.49 6.55 -11.71
CA GLU A 143 -11.71 7.96 -12.09
C GLU A 143 -11.85 8.83 -10.83
N ASP A 144 -10.78 9.52 -10.44
CA ASP A 144 -10.65 10.46 -9.30
C ASP A 144 -11.17 10.06 -7.91
N LEU A 145 -11.74 8.87 -7.74
CA LEU A 145 -12.25 8.38 -6.47
C LEU A 145 -11.14 7.76 -5.63
N THR A 146 -11.30 7.88 -4.30
CA THR A 146 -10.48 7.11 -3.36
C THR A 146 -10.85 5.62 -3.44
N PRO A 147 -9.91 4.70 -3.18
CA PRO A 147 -10.19 3.25 -3.19
C PRO A 147 -11.38 2.87 -2.29
N LEU A 148 -11.53 3.55 -1.15
CA LEU A 148 -12.67 3.36 -0.25
C LEU A 148 -14.00 3.75 -0.90
N GLN A 149 -14.06 4.91 -1.56
CA GLN A 149 -15.28 5.34 -2.27
C GLN A 149 -15.63 4.39 -3.41
N TRP A 150 -14.62 3.81 -4.07
CA TRP A 150 -14.84 2.80 -5.10
C TRP A 150 -15.52 1.54 -4.56
N TRP A 151 -15.07 1.05 -3.40
CA TRP A 151 -15.67 -0.10 -2.73
C TRP A 151 -17.10 0.16 -2.21
N CYS A 152 -17.41 1.42 -1.86
CA CYS A 152 -18.76 1.78 -1.39
C CYS A 152 -19.76 2.08 -2.54
N HIS A 153 -19.38 1.94 -3.81
CA HIS A 153 -20.30 2.20 -4.91
C HIS A 153 -21.31 1.06 -5.11
N PRO A 154 -22.62 1.36 -5.20
CA PRO A 154 -23.66 0.34 -5.33
C PRO A 154 -23.68 -0.40 -6.68
N ASN A 155 -22.86 0.02 -7.65
CA ASN A 155 -22.85 -0.53 -9.02
C ASN A 155 -21.56 -1.31 -9.33
N GLN A 156 -21.07 -2.11 -8.37
CA GLN A 156 -20.01 -3.10 -8.64
C GLN A 156 -20.56 -4.33 -9.35
#